data_AF-A0A7X0IPB9-F1
#
_entry.id   AF-A0A7X0IPB9-F1
#
_cell.length_a   1.000
_cell.length_b   1.000
_cell.length_c   1.000
_cell.angle_alpha   90.00
_cell.angle_beta   90.00
_cell.angle_gamma   90.00
#
_symmetry.space_group_name_H-M   'P 1'
#
loop_
_entity.id
_entity.type
_entity.pdbx_description
1 polymer ?
#
loop_
_entity_poly.entity_id
_entity_poly.type
_entity_poly.pdbx_seq_one_letter_code
_entity_poly.pdbx_strand_id
1 'polypeptide(L)'
;MHITERDGTFTAQHITGPTHNMLRLTVGRGSPQEFAVTVLPPVGECRHHERLTAEEVIPAIQAGLADANAALKANYVIKAAEIVENDSRQRGIYEYLTRKIIEKAAEAPSA
;
A
#
# COMPACT_ATOMS: atom_id res chain seq x y z
N MET A 1 -3.77 13.04 1.70
CA MET A 1 -3.47 11.77 1.00
C MET A 1 -3.70 11.98 -0.49
N HIS A 2 -2.82 11.44 -1.33
CA HIS A 2 -2.97 11.46 -2.78
C HIS A 2 -2.78 10.05 -3.33
N ILE A 3 -3.60 9.63 -4.30
CA ILE A 3 -3.48 8.34 -4.98
C ILE A 3 -3.36 8.59 -6.47
N THR A 4 -2.31 8.05 -7.09
CA THR A 4 -2.16 8.00 -8.55
C THR A 4 -2.24 6.55 -9.02
N GLU A 5 -2.69 6.37 -10.26
CA GLU A 5 -2.74 5.08 -10.95
C GLU A 5 -1.91 5.18 -12.23
N ARG A 6 -1.18 4.10 -12.53
CA ARG A 6 -0.47 3.91 -13.79
C ARG A 6 -0.33 2.42 -14.07
N ASP A 7 -0.89 1.96 -15.18
CA ASP A 7 -0.76 0.58 -15.68
C ASP A 7 -1.16 -0.49 -14.63
N GLY A 8 -2.23 -0.26 -13.87
CA GLY A 8 -2.70 -1.15 -12.80
C GLY A 8 -1.89 -1.10 -11.51
N THR A 9 -0.93 -0.17 -11.43
CA THR A 9 -0.15 0.11 -10.23
C THR A 9 -0.60 1.42 -9.61
N PHE A 10 -0.95 1.35 -8.33
CA PHE A 10 -1.49 2.46 -7.56
C PHE A 10 -0.45 2.92 -6.55
N THR A 11 -0.16 4.22 -6.53
CA THR A 11 0.72 4.82 -5.52
C THR A 11 -0.10 5.70 -4.60
N ALA A 12 -0.18 5.34 -3.33
CA ALA A 12 -0.73 6.17 -2.27
C ALA A 12 0.40 6.87 -1.50
N GLN A 13 0.24 8.17 -1.30
CA GLN A 13 1.11 8.97 -0.44
C GLN A 13 0.27 9.64 0.66
N HIS A 14 0.72 9.45 1.89
CA HIS A 14 0.14 10.07 3.08
C HIS A 14 1.23 10.87 3.80
N ILE A 15 1.09 12.19 3.78
CA ILE A 15 2.05 13.12 4.36
C ILE A 15 1.30 13.96 5.39
N THR A 16 1.72 13.89 6.65
CA THR A 16 1.13 14.59 7.80
C THR A 16 2.23 15.27 8.61
N GLY A 17 2.85 16.30 8.05
CA GLY A 17 3.92 17.06 8.69
C GLY A 17 5.21 16.24 8.83
N PRO A 18 5.73 15.98 10.05
CA PRO A 18 6.95 15.19 10.23
C PRO A 18 6.77 13.70 9.92
N THR A 19 5.56 13.24 9.63
CA THR A 19 5.28 11.84 9.30
C THR A 19 4.88 11.70 7.85
N HIS A 20 5.39 10.66 7.21
CA HIS A 20 5.06 10.32 5.85
C HIS A 20 5.08 8.80 5.65
N ASN A 21 4.20 8.35 4.77
CA ASN A 21 4.10 6.98 4.31
C ASN A 21 3.83 6.99 2.81
N MET A 22 4.56 6.16 2.07
CA MET A 22 4.24 5.81 0.70
C MET A 22 3.93 4.32 0.64
N LEU A 23 2.85 3.98 -0.06
CA LEU A 23 2.52 2.60 -0.40
C LEU A 23 2.23 2.52 -1.89
N ARG A 24 3.00 1.70 -2.61
CA ARG A 24 2.70 1.35 -4.00
C ARG A 24 2.20 -0.09 -4.04
N LEU A 25 1.07 -0.32 -4.71
CA LEU A 25 0.51 -1.66 -4.91
C LEU A 25 0.24 -1.88 -6.39
N THR A 26 0.71 -3.01 -6.92
CA THR A 26 0.22 -3.54 -8.20
C THR A 26 -0.99 -4.41 -7.91
N VAL A 27 -2.15 -4.02 -8.41
CA VAL A 27 -3.43 -4.65 -8.08
C VAL A 27 -3.88 -5.54 -9.23
N GLY A 28 -4.46 -6.69 -8.89
CA GLY A 28 -5.11 -7.60 -9.83
C GLY A 28 -6.44 -8.11 -9.32
N ARG A 29 -7.00 -9.10 -10.02
CA ARG A 29 -8.16 -9.88 -9.57
C ARG A 29 -7.88 -11.36 -9.65
N GLY A 30 -8.52 -12.13 -8.78
CA GLY A 30 -8.46 -13.60 -8.83
C GLY A 30 -8.34 -14.23 -7.45
N SER A 31 -7.67 -15.37 -7.41
CA SER A 31 -7.43 -16.12 -6.18
C SER A 31 -6.30 -15.47 -5.35
N PRO A 32 -6.39 -15.52 -4.00
CA PRO A 32 -5.31 -15.05 -3.14
C PRO A 32 -3.96 -15.63 -3.56
N GLN A 33 -2.94 -14.77 -3.59
CA GLN A 33 -1.58 -15.12 -3.94
C GLN A 33 -0.61 -14.44 -2.98
N GLU A 34 0.57 -15.02 -2.82
CA GLU A 34 1.68 -14.35 -2.15
C GLU A 34 2.16 -13.15 -2.99
N PHE A 35 2.68 -12.13 -2.30
CA PHE A 35 3.29 -10.96 -2.91
C PHE A 35 4.55 -10.59 -2.16
N ALA A 36 5.55 -10.06 -2.88
CA ALA A 36 6.74 -9.49 -2.28
C ALA A 36 6.52 -8.01 -1.94
N VAL A 37 7.19 -7.55 -0.88
CA VAL A 37 7.31 -6.13 -0.55
C VAL A 37 8.75 -5.70 -0.81
N THR A 38 8.96 -4.79 -1.75
CA THR A 38 10.25 -4.16 -2.00
C THR A 38 10.41 -2.93 -1.11
N VAL A 39 11.50 -2.84 -0.36
CA VAL A 39 11.85 -1.65 0.43
C VAL A 39 12.73 -0.74 -0.43
N LEU A 40 12.22 0.43 -0.77
CA LEU A 40 12.90 1.43 -1.57
C LEU A 40 13.84 2.30 -0.70
N PRO A 41 14.92 2.84 -1.30
CA PRO A 41 15.80 3.78 -0.61
C PRO A 41 15.03 5.02 -0.14
N PRO A 42 15.55 5.73 0.86
CA PRO A 42 14.83 6.83 1.50
C PRO A 42 14.66 7.98 0.52
N VAL A 43 13.53 8.69 0.65
CA VAL A 43 13.29 9.92 -0.10
C VAL A 43 13.60 11.10 0.82
N GLY A 44 14.59 11.93 0.44
CA GLY A 44 15.07 13.06 1.23
C GLY A 44 16.01 12.68 2.37
N GLU A 45 16.33 13.66 3.23
CA GLU A 45 17.33 13.49 4.31
C GLU A 45 16.74 13.03 5.65
N CYS A 46 15.43 12.78 5.70
CA CYS A 46 14.75 12.49 6.95
C CYS A 46 15.09 11.10 7.50
N ARG A 47 15.59 11.05 8.75
CA ARG A 47 15.83 9.82 9.51
C ARG A 47 14.89 9.78 10.72
N HIS A 48 13.75 9.10 10.58
CA HIS A 48 12.73 9.03 11.63
C HIS A 48 12.91 7.86 12.61
N HIS A 49 13.61 6.79 12.20
CA HIS A 49 13.82 5.55 12.97
C HIS A 49 14.81 4.63 12.23
N GLU A 50 15.08 3.45 12.82
CA GLU A 50 15.69 2.33 12.09
C GLU A 50 14.81 1.95 10.88
N ARG A 51 15.43 1.44 9.81
CA ARG A 51 14.78 1.15 8.52
C ARG A 51 13.49 0.34 8.70
N LEU A 52 12.40 0.79 8.08
CA LEU A 52 11.15 0.03 8.00
C LEU A 52 11.36 -1.21 7.12
N THR A 53 10.90 -2.38 7.57
CA THR A 53 11.05 -3.64 6.83
C THR A 53 9.73 -4.11 6.19
N ALA A 54 9.86 -5.00 5.20
CA ALA A 54 8.74 -5.68 4.57
C ALA A 54 7.85 -6.43 5.58
N GLU A 55 8.47 -7.16 6.51
CA GLU A 55 7.78 -8.00 7.51
C GLU A 55 6.88 -7.18 8.44
N GLU A 56 7.29 -5.95 8.74
CA GLU A 56 6.51 -5.03 9.59
C GLU A 56 5.19 -4.60 8.92
N VAL A 57 5.15 -4.50 7.59
CA VAL A 57 4.00 -3.94 6.86
C VAL A 57 3.11 -4.99 6.20
N ILE A 58 3.63 -6.19 5.89
CA ILE A 58 2.86 -7.26 5.23
C ILE A 58 1.52 -7.54 5.95
N PRO A 59 1.49 -7.72 7.28
CA PRO A 59 0.22 -8.02 7.97
C PRO A 59 -0.80 -6.89 7.87
N ALA A 60 -0.36 -5.64 7.81
CA ALA A 60 -1.24 -4.48 7.65
C ALA A 60 -1.81 -4.40 6.23
N ILE A 61 -0.97 -4.63 5.23
CA ILE A 61 -1.37 -4.66 3.83
C ILE A 61 -2.41 -5.77 3.61
N GLN A 62 -2.18 -6.96 4.18
CA GLN A 62 -3.11 -8.08 4.10
C GLN A 62 -4.46 -7.77 4.78
N ALA A 63 -4.43 -7.19 5.98
CA ALA A 63 -5.65 -6.77 6.68
C ALA A 63 -6.46 -5.77 5.86
N GLY A 64 -5.82 -4.72 5.33
CA GLY A 64 -6.48 -3.70 4.52
C GLY A 64 -7.07 -4.25 3.21
N LEU A 65 -6.42 -5.24 2.59
CA LEU A 65 -6.93 -5.93 1.41
C LEU A 65 -8.17 -6.77 1.74
N ALA A 66 -8.11 -7.54 2.83
CA ALA A 66 -9.22 -8.38 3.27
C ALA A 66 -10.46 -7.53 3.57
N ASP A 67 -10.28 -6.44 4.31
CA ASP A 67 -11.35 -5.51 4.66
C ASP A 67 -11.98 -4.85 3.43
N ALA A 68 -11.14 -4.40 2.49
CA ALA A 68 -11.63 -3.79 1.26
C ALA A 68 -12.41 -4.79 0.39
N ASN A 69 -11.90 -6.01 0.22
CA ASN A 69 -12.60 -7.06 -0.51
C ASN A 69 -13.94 -7.43 0.13
N ALA A 70 -13.99 -7.54 1.46
CA ALA A 70 -15.22 -7.81 2.20
C ALA A 70 -16.26 -6.69 1.99
N ALA A 71 -15.83 -5.42 2.10
CA ALA A 71 -16.70 -4.26 1.91
C ALA A 71 -17.23 -4.15 0.47
N LEU A 72 -16.39 -4.41 -0.52
CA LEU A 72 -16.72 -4.30 -1.95
C LEU A 72 -17.36 -5.56 -2.53
N LYS A 73 -17.42 -6.67 -1.78
CA LYS A 73 -17.79 -8.00 -2.26
C LYS A 73 -16.99 -8.40 -3.51
N ALA A 74 -15.67 -8.17 -3.46
CA ALA A 74 -14.74 -8.33 -4.58
C ALA A 74 -13.61 -9.31 -4.25
N ASN A 75 -12.81 -9.65 -5.26
CA ASN A 75 -11.67 -10.58 -5.18
C ASN A 75 -10.38 -9.94 -5.69
N TYR A 76 -10.10 -8.72 -5.25
CA TYR A 76 -8.82 -8.08 -5.55
C TYR A 76 -7.65 -8.83 -4.92
N VAL A 77 -6.53 -8.82 -5.61
CA VAL A 77 -5.27 -9.40 -5.15
C VAL A 77 -4.15 -8.37 -5.30
N ILE A 78 -3.14 -8.47 -4.45
CA ILE A 78 -1.91 -7.69 -4.57
C ILE A 78 -0.87 -8.56 -5.25
N LYS A 79 -0.27 -8.06 -6.33
CA LYS A 79 0.79 -8.76 -7.08
C LYS A 79 2.19 -8.37 -6.61
N ALA A 80 2.35 -7.12 -6.22
CA ALA A 80 3.58 -6.56 -5.69
C ALA A 80 3.25 -5.36 -4.81
N ALA A 81 4.11 -5.08 -3.82
CA ALA A 81 4.04 -3.91 -3.00
C ALA A 81 5.40 -3.24 -2.85
N GLU A 82 5.42 -1.93 -2.68
CA GLU A 82 6.64 -1.18 -2.39
C GLU A 82 6.39 -0.16 -1.28
N ILE A 83 7.38 0.02 -0.41
CA ILE A 83 7.41 0.99 0.69
C ILE A 83 8.74 1.74 0.68
N VAL A 84 8.86 2.83 1.44
CA VAL A 84 10.13 3.57 1.56
C VAL A 84 10.75 3.31 2.94
N GLU A 85 12.07 3.08 3.01
CA GLU A 85 12.74 2.69 4.27
C GLU A 85 12.61 3.69 5.42
N ASN A 86 12.42 4.99 5.12
CA ASN A 86 12.29 6.06 6.10
C ASN A 86 10.83 6.46 6.40
N ASP A 87 9.85 5.73 5.86
CA ASP A 87 8.44 5.93 6.16
C ASP A 87 8.13 5.66 7.63
N SER A 88 7.23 6.45 8.22
CA SER A 88 6.81 6.31 9.61
C SER A 88 6.27 4.91 9.93
N ARG A 89 6.79 4.25 10.97
CA ARG A 89 6.33 2.95 11.49
C ARG A 89 4.92 3.02 12.12
N GLN A 90 3.90 3.18 11.28
CA GLN A 90 2.50 3.26 11.69
C GLN A 90 1.70 2.19 10.95
N ARG A 91 1.57 1.01 11.57
CA ARG A 91 0.88 -0.15 10.98
C ARG A 91 -0.51 0.20 10.44
N GLY A 92 -1.30 0.94 11.22
CA GLY A 92 -2.66 1.33 10.83
C GLY A 92 -2.73 2.22 9.58
N ILE A 93 -1.64 2.94 9.25
CA ILE A 93 -1.57 3.72 8.00
C ILE A 93 -1.48 2.77 6.81
N TYR A 94 -0.62 1.75 6.83
CA TYR A 94 -0.51 0.80 5.71
C TYR A 94 -1.82 0.05 5.43
N GLU A 95 -2.54 -0.34 6.48
CA GLU A 95 -3.89 -0.92 6.36
C GLU A 95 -4.87 0.06 5.69
N TYR A 96 -4.90 1.30 6.19
CA TYR A 96 -5.72 2.37 5.63
C TYR A 96 -5.39 2.67 4.17
N LEU A 97 -4.10 2.78 3.82
CA LEU A 97 -3.64 3.06 2.45
C LEU A 97 -4.02 1.92 1.50
N THR A 98 -3.86 0.66 1.91
CA THR A 98 -4.29 -0.48 1.09
C THR A 98 -5.77 -0.38 0.80
N ARG A 99 -6.61 -0.17 1.81
CA ARG A 99 -8.05 -0.04 1.59
C ARG A 99 -8.38 1.07 0.60
N LYS A 100 -7.77 2.25 0.75
CA LYS A 100 -8.00 3.37 -0.17
C LYS A 100 -7.52 3.11 -1.59
N ILE A 101 -6.43 2.38 -1.77
CA ILE A 101 -5.98 1.94 -3.09
C ILE A 101 -7.01 0.99 -3.73
N ILE A 102 -7.49 -0.01 -2.99
CA ILE A 102 -8.44 -0.99 -3.53
C ILE A 102 -9.80 -0.33 -3.84
N GLU A 103 -10.28 0.55 -2.97
CA GLU A 103 -11.45 1.42 -3.26
C GLU A 103 -11.23 2.19 -4.58
N LYS A 104 -10.04 2.78 -4.77
CA LYS A 104 -9.73 3.51 -6.01
C LYS A 104 -9.67 2.60 -7.25
N ALA A 105 -9.12 1.39 -7.10
CA ALA A 105 -9.08 0.38 -8.15
C ALA A 105 -10.47 -0.19 -8.50
N ALA A 106 -11.48 0.02 -7.66
CA ALA A 106 -12.87 -0.30 -7.96
C ALA A 106 -13.60 0.83 -8.71
N GLU A 107 -13.17 2.08 -8.53
CA GLU A 107 -13.70 3.23 -9.26
C GLU A 107 -13.14 3.34 -10.69
N ALA A 108 -11.89 2.94 -10.91
CA ALA A 108 -11.27 2.94 -12.23
C ALA A 108 -11.80 1.74 -13.04
N PRO A 109 -12.60 1.93 -14.11
CA PRO A 109 -13.05 0.82 -14.93
C PRO A 109 -11.81 0.14 -15.52
N SER A 110 -11.63 -1.14 -15.20
CA SER A 110 -10.64 -1.99 -15.84
C SER A 110 -10.88 -1.96 -17.36
N ALA A 111 -9.92 -1.40 -18.09
CA ALA A 111 -9.90 -1.41 -19.56
C ALA A 111 -9.77 -2.85 -20.11
#